data_AF-A0A958LD14-F1
#
_entry.id   AF-A0A958LD14-F1
#
_cell.length_a   1.000
_cell.length_b   1.000
_cell.length_c   1.000
_cell.angle_alpha   90.00
_cell.angle_beta   90.00
_cell.angle_gamma   90.00
#
_symmetry.space_group_name_H-M   'P 1'
#
loop_
_entity.id
_entity.type
_entity.pdbx_description
1 polymer ?
#
loop_
_entity_poly.entity_id
_entity_poly.type
_entity_poly.pdbx_seq_one_letter_code
_entity_poly.pdbx_strand_id
1 'polypeptide(L)'
;MLSTFAFFVLGVACLYFGGELLVSGAATLAKRLGVSPLAIGLTVVAFGTSAPELVVSLQASMSERYDISLGNVVGSNICNILLILGLASFLAPLRVQTKLVKLDIPIM
;
A
#
# COMPACT_ATOMS: atom_id res chain seq x y z
N MET A 1 -1.31 -26.62 14.04
CA MET A 1 -1.59 -25.28 14.64
C MET A 1 -0.33 -24.46 14.80
N LEU A 2 0.67 -24.89 15.58
CA LEU A 2 1.92 -24.11 15.76
C LEU A 2 2.65 -23.85 14.44
N SER A 3 2.77 -24.86 13.58
CA SER A 3 3.36 -24.74 12.24
C SER A 3 2.61 -23.76 11.34
N THR A 4 1.27 -23.82 11.35
CA THR A 4 0.41 -22.89 10.59
C THR A 4 0.60 -21.45 11.04
N PHE A 5 0.64 -21.21 12.35
CA PHE A 5 0.88 -19.88 12.90
C PHE A 5 2.30 -19.38 12.57
N ALA A 6 3.30 -20.25 12.65
CA ALA A 6 4.67 -19.91 12.26
C ALA A 6 4.75 -19.51 10.77
N PHE A 7 4.12 -20.28 9.86
CA PHE A 7 4.07 -19.93 8.44
C PHE A 7 3.28 -18.66 8.18
N PHE A 8 2.22 -18.40 8.93
CA PHE A 8 1.46 -17.15 8.83
C PHE A 8 2.33 -15.94 9.19
N VAL A 9 2.99 -15.96 10.36
CA VAL A 9 3.87 -14.87 10.81
C VAL A 9 5.04 -14.68 9.84
N LEU A 10 5.66 -15.76 9.40
CA LEU A 10 6.76 -15.71 8.43
C LEU A 10 6.29 -15.12 7.08
N GLY A 11 5.11 -15.51 6.61
CA GLY A 11 4.52 -15.00 5.37
C GLY A 11 4.26 -13.49 5.45
N VAL A 12 3.67 -13.02 6.55
CA VAL A 12 3.43 -11.59 6.79
C VAL A 12 4.74 -10.82 6.83
N ALA A 13 5.76 -11.32 7.53
CA ALA A 13 7.07 -10.70 7.59
C ALA A 13 7.71 -10.61 6.20
N CYS A 14 7.71 -11.70 5.43
CA CYS A 14 8.24 -11.73 4.07
C CYS A 14 7.52 -10.74 3.14
N LEU A 15 6.19 -10.65 3.22
CA LEU A 15 5.41 -9.69 2.44
C LEU A 15 5.75 -8.25 2.81
N TYR A 16 5.85 -7.95 4.10
CA TYR A 16 6.21 -6.62 4.60
C TYR A 16 7.61 -6.20 4.13
N PHE A 17 8.63 -7.00 4.42
CA PHE A 17 10.00 -6.66 4.04
C PHE A 17 10.21 -6.69 2.53
N GLY A 18 9.58 -7.62 1.82
CA GLY A 18 9.62 -7.69 0.35
C GLY A 18 9.01 -6.45 -0.29
N GLY A 19 7.86 -5.99 0.21
CA GLY A 19 7.22 -4.74 -0.23
C GLY A 19 8.10 -3.53 0.03
N GLU A 20 8.66 -3.40 1.24
CA GLU A 20 9.53 -2.28 1.60
C GLU A 20 10.80 -2.22 0.75
N LEU A 21 11.45 -3.37 0.51
CA LEU A 21 12.62 -3.45 -0.37
C LEU A 21 12.29 -3.10 -1.82
N LEU A 22 11.12 -3.52 -2.31
CA LEU A 22 10.63 -3.18 -3.65
C LEU A 22 10.41 -1.66 -3.78
N VAL A 23 9.68 -1.06 -2.83
CA VAL A 23 9.35 0.38 -2.84
C VAL A 23 10.62 1.22 -2.76
N SER A 24 11.48 0.95 -1.77
CA SER A 24 12.70 1.71 -1.52
C SER A 24 13.70 1.57 -2.67
N GLY A 25 13.85 0.37 -3.24
CA GLY A 25 14.68 0.11 -4.41
C GLY A 25 14.20 0.86 -5.65
N ALA A 26 12.91 0.75 -5.96
CA ALA A 26 12.30 1.42 -7.11
C ALA A 26 12.33 2.96 -6.97
N ALA A 27 12.05 3.49 -5.78
CA ALA A 27 12.11 4.93 -5.51
C ALA A 27 13.54 5.48 -5.66
N THR A 28 14.55 4.73 -5.18
CA THR A 28 15.96 5.09 -5.33
C THR A 28 16.37 5.10 -6.81
N LEU A 29 15.94 4.11 -7.59
CA LEU A 29 16.21 4.06 -9.02
C LEU A 29 15.56 5.23 -9.76
N ALA A 30 14.28 5.50 -9.53
CA ALA A 30 13.55 6.61 -10.15
C ALA A 30 14.21 7.97 -9.83
N LYS A 31 14.69 8.16 -8.60
CA LYS A 31 15.44 9.36 -8.21
C LYS A 31 16.75 9.51 -8.99
N ARG A 32 17.49 8.41 -9.20
CA ARG A 32 18.73 8.42 -10.00
C ARG A 32 18.48 8.72 -11.48
N LEU A 33 17.30 8.37 -11.99
CA LEU A 33 16.86 8.68 -13.34
C LEU A 33 16.31 10.11 -13.51
N GLY A 34 16.33 10.93 -12.45
CA GLY A 34 15.88 12.32 -12.51
C GLY A 34 14.36 12.51 -12.40
N VAL A 35 13.62 11.49 -11.98
CA VAL A 35 12.16 11.60 -11.76
C VAL A 35 11.89 12.47 -10.54
N SER A 36 10.89 13.36 -10.63
CA SER A 36 10.57 14.29 -9.54
C SER A 36 10.05 13.54 -8.30
N PRO A 37 10.34 14.03 -7.08
CA PRO A 37 9.85 13.39 -5.85
C PRO A 37 8.33 13.23 -5.80
N LEU A 38 7.60 14.20 -6.38
CA LEU A 38 6.14 14.16 -6.46
C LEU A 38 5.66 13.01 -7.37
N ALA A 39 6.28 12.82 -8.54
CA ALA A 39 5.94 11.71 -9.42
C ALA A 39 6.28 10.36 -8.78
N ILE A 40 7.43 10.24 -8.08
CA ILE A 40 7.80 9.02 -7.33
C ILE A 40 6.77 8.69 -6.25
N GLY A 41 6.35 9.70 -5.47
CA GLY A 41 5.34 9.53 -4.42
C GLY A 41 3.99 9.08 -4.96
N LEU A 42 3.51 9.75 -6.03
CA LEU A 42 2.21 9.46 -6.64
C LEU A 42 2.17 8.14 -7.44
N THR A 43 3.33 7.57 -7.80
CA THR A 43 3.39 6.35 -8.62
C THR A 43 4.05 5.20 -7.87
N VAL A 44 5.38 5.21 -7.77
CA VAL A 44 6.19 4.12 -7.24
C VAL A 44 5.83 3.80 -5.80
N VAL A 45 5.71 4.83 -4.95
CA VAL A 45 5.40 4.63 -3.53
C VAL A 45 3.95 4.17 -3.37
N ALA A 46 3.00 4.88 -3.97
CA ALA A 46 1.57 4.53 -3.88
C ALA A 46 1.27 3.10 -4.36
N PHE A 47 1.91 2.68 -5.47
CA PHE A 47 1.75 1.33 -6.00
C PHE A 47 2.46 0.30 -5.13
N GLY A 48 3.68 0.58 -4.69
CA GLY A 48 4.48 -0.38 -3.94
C GLY A 48 3.97 -0.62 -2.52
N THR A 49 3.35 0.37 -1.86
CA THR A 49 2.68 0.16 -0.56
C THR A 49 1.45 -0.74 -0.66
N SER A 50 0.82 -0.81 -1.84
CA SER A 50 -0.36 -1.65 -2.09
C SER A 50 0.00 -3.00 -2.75
N ALA A 51 1.29 -3.24 -3.01
CA ALA A 51 1.75 -4.45 -3.69
C ALA A 51 1.53 -5.72 -2.83
N PRO A 52 1.78 -5.74 -1.51
CA PRO A 52 1.46 -6.89 -0.67
C PRO A 52 -0.02 -7.26 -0.73
N GLU A 53 -0.91 -6.26 -0.64
CA GLU A 53 -2.36 -6.43 -0.70
C GLU A 53 -2.79 -6.97 -2.06
N LEU A 54 -2.21 -6.46 -3.15
CA LEU A 54 -2.46 -6.97 -4.49
C LEU A 54 -2.10 -8.46 -4.59
N VAL A 55 -0.93 -8.85 -4.10
CA VAL A 55 -0.48 -10.25 -4.13
C VAL A 55 -1.40 -11.15 -3.31
N VAL A 56 -1.79 -10.73 -2.10
CA VAL A 56 -2.73 -11.48 -1.24
C VAL A 56 -4.09 -11.61 -1.89
N SER A 57 -4.65 -10.52 -2.43
CA SER A 57 -5.96 -10.52 -3.10
C SER A 57 -5.97 -11.38 -4.36
N LEU A 58 -4.90 -11.33 -5.15
CA LEU A 58 -4.73 -12.17 -6.35
C LEU A 58 -4.64 -13.65 -5.97
N GLN A 59 -3.79 -14.01 -5.01
CA GLN A 59 -3.64 -15.40 -4.57
C GLN A 59 -4.96 -15.95 -4.02
N ALA A 60 -5.66 -15.16 -3.19
CA ALA A 60 -6.95 -15.54 -2.64
C ALA A 60 -8.01 -15.77 -3.73
N SER A 61 -8.09 -14.88 -4.72
CA SER A 61 -9.02 -15.00 -5.84
C SER A 61 -8.71 -16.22 -6.73
N MET A 62 -7.42 -16.46 -7.02
CA MET A 62 -6.97 -17.64 -7.77
C MET A 62 -7.20 -18.96 -7.00
N SER A 63 -7.32 -18.90 -5.69
CA SER A 63 -7.62 -20.05 -4.82
C SER A 63 -9.12 -20.19 -4.53
N GLU A 64 -9.99 -19.47 -5.27
CA GLU A 64 -11.45 -19.45 -5.10
C GLU A 64 -11.92 -18.96 -3.71
N ARG A 65 -11.07 -18.21 -2.99
CA ARG A 65 -11.35 -17.62 -1.67
C ARG A 65 -11.68 -16.13 -1.80
N TYR A 66 -12.82 -15.84 -2.42
CA TYR A 66 -13.22 -14.47 -2.76
C TYR A 66 -13.53 -13.60 -1.54
N ASP A 67 -13.97 -14.21 -0.43
CA ASP A 67 -14.19 -13.57 0.86
C ASP A 67 -12.90 -12.95 1.43
N ILE A 68 -11.78 -13.66 1.34
CA ILE A 68 -10.46 -13.15 1.77
C ILE A 68 -10.02 -12.01 0.86
N SER A 69 -10.19 -12.16 -0.46
CA SER A 69 -9.81 -11.12 -1.43
C SER A 69 -10.60 -9.82 -1.20
N LEU A 70 -11.92 -9.93 -1.04
CA LEU A 70 -12.80 -8.79 -0.77
C LEU A 70 -12.50 -8.15 0.59
N GLY A 71 -12.32 -8.99 1.62
CA GLY A 71 -11.96 -8.55 2.96
C GLY A 71 -10.63 -7.79 2.99
N ASN A 72 -9.63 -8.25 2.21
CA ASN A 72 -8.35 -7.57 2.08
C ASN A 72 -8.51 -6.19 1.42
N VAL A 73 -9.19 -6.09 0.28
CA VAL A 73 -9.34 -4.81 -0.44
C VAL A 73 -10.16 -3.80 0.38
N VAL A 74 -11.34 -4.21 0.87
CA VAL A 74 -12.24 -3.32 1.60
C VAL A 74 -11.65 -2.96 2.97
N GLY A 75 -11.11 -3.96 3.68
CA GLY A 75 -10.50 -3.77 4.99
C GLY A 75 -9.29 -2.84 4.96
N SER A 76 -8.38 -3.01 4.00
CA SER A 76 -7.21 -2.15 3.88
C SER A 76 -7.57 -0.69 3.60
N ASN A 77 -8.58 -0.43 2.74
CA ASN A 77 -9.03 0.95 2.50
C ASN A 77 -9.67 1.59 3.73
N ILE A 78 -10.48 0.84 4.48
CA ILE A 78 -11.06 1.31 5.74
C ILE A 78 -9.95 1.64 6.75
N CYS A 79 -8.97 0.75 6.92
CA CYS A 79 -7.82 1.00 7.79
C CYS A 79 -7.01 2.21 7.33
N ASN A 80 -6.74 2.36 6.03
CA ASN A 80 -5.96 3.49 5.51
C ASN A 80 -6.64 4.84 5.81
N ILE A 81 -7.96 4.92 5.67
CA ILE A 81 -8.70 6.17 5.88
C ILE A 81 -8.94 6.42 7.38
N LEU A 82 -9.50 5.45 8.10
CA LEU A 82 -9.95 5.69 9.48
C LEU A 82 -8.79 5.61 10.47
N LEU A 83 -7.91 4.63 10.31
CA LEU A 83 -6.79 4.42 11.24
C LEU A 83 -5.59 5.27 10.83
N ILE A 84 -5.03 5.06 9.65
CA ILE A 84 -3.76 5.70 9.26
C ILE A 84 -3.95 7.20 9.03
N LEU A 85 -4.84 7.58 8.11
CA LEU A 85 -5.10 8.99 7.80
C LEU A 85 -5.74 9.72 8.98
N GLY A 86 -6.67 9.06 9.69
CA GLY A 86 -7.26 9.58 10.93
C GLY A 86 -6.20 9.93 11.98
N LEU A 87 -5.33 8.97 12.34
CA LEU A 87 -4.25 9.21 13.30
C LEU A 87 -3.23 10.23 12.79
N ALA A 88 -2.86 10.18 11.51
CA ALA A 88 -1.94 11.14 10.91
C ALA A 88 -2.49 12.57 11.01
N SER A 89 -3.79 12.76 10.70
CA SER A 89 -4.45 14.07 10.78
C SER A 89 -4.60 14.60 12.21
N PHE A 90 -4.77 13.69 13.18
CA PHE A 90 -4.83 14.02 14.59
C PHE A 90 -3.46 14.48 15.14
N LEU A 91 -2.38 13.80 14.75
CA LEU A 91 -1.02 14.12 15.19
C LEU A 91 -0.42 15.32 14.44
N ALA A 92 -0.70 15.46 13.16
CA ALA A 92 -0.18 16.52 12.30
C ALA A 92 -1.26 16.99 11.31
N PRO A 93 -1.80 18.22 11.45
CA PRO A 93 -2.83 18.73 10.56
C PRO A 93 -2.40 18.67 9.09
N LEU A 94 -3.13 17.89 8.29
CA LEU A 94 -2.82 17.65 6.89
C LEU A 94 -3.15 18.88 6.05
N ARG A 95 -2.11 19.55 5.54
CA ARG A 95 -2.25 20.65 4.58
C ARG A 95 -2.35 20.10 3.17
N VAL A 96 -3.58 20.01 2.65
CA VAL A 96 -3.83 19.56 1.27
C VAL A 96 -3.55 20.71 0.30
N GLN A 97 -2.65 20.49 -0.67
CA GLN A 97 -2.43 21.46 -1.74
C GLN A 97 -3.58 21.43 -2.74
N THR A 98 -4.18 22.58 -3.05
CA THR A 98 -5.30 22.69 -4.00
C THR A 98 -4.96 22.16 -5.40
N LYS A 99 -3.66 22.16 -5.76
CA LYS A 99 -3.17 21.61 -7.02
C LYS A 99 -3.31 20.09 -7.10
N LEU A 100 -3.14 19.37 -5.98
CA LEU A 100 -3.37 17.92 -5.89
C LEU A 100 -4.86 17.61 -6.06
N VAL A 101 -5.72 18.33 -5.33
CA VAL A 101 -7.20 18.17 -5.38
C VAL A 101 -7.75 18.32 -6.80
N LYS A 102 -7.28 19.34 -7.53
CA LYS A 102 -7.73 19.60 -8.90
C LYS A 102 -7.25 18.56 -9.92
N LEU A 103 -6.16 17.86 -9.64
CA LEU A 103 -5.60 16.85 -10.53
C LEU A 103 -6.15 15.46 -10.22
N ASP A 104 -6.20 15.08 -8.94
CA ASP A 104 -6.50 13.70 -8.53
C ASP A 104 -8.01 13.42 -8.44
N ILE A 105 -8.83 14.35 -7.93
CA ILE A 105 -10.28 14.12 -7.74
C ILE A 105 -11.06 13.88 -9.04
N PRO A 106 -10.78 14.56 -10.18
CA PRO A 106 -11.50 14.29 -11.41
C PRO A 106 -11.13 12.95 -12.09
N ILE A 107 -9.97 12.39 -11.72
CA ILE A 107 -9.40 11.18 -12.33
C ILE A 107 -9.74 9.93 -11.50
N MET A 108 -9.82 10.06 -10.17
CA MET A 108 -10.33 9.03 -9.25
C MET A 108 -11.84 8.85 -9.38
#